data_AF-A0A2V7WIF9-F1
#
_entry.id   AF-A0A2V7WIF9-F1
#
_cell.length_a   1.000
_cell.length_b   1.000
_cell.length_c   1.000
_cell.angle_alpha   90.00
_cell.angle_beta   90.00
_cell.angle_gamma   90.00
#
_symmetry.space_group_name_H-M   'P 1'
#
loop_
_entity.id
_entity.type
_entity.pdbx_description
1 polymer ?
#
loop_
_entity_poly.entity_id
_entity_poly.type
_entity_poly.pdbx_seq_one_letter_code
_entity_poly.pdbx_strand_id
1 'polypeptide(L)'
;MISSLLTSVGLGMGAGINAYATLLVFGLLARWQPAWFDDDLARFFSSTPVLIAVGVLYLLEFVADKIPTIDHIWDVIHTFIRPAAGVLVAYAAVSDRIPHGAV
;
A
#
# COMPACT_ATOMS: atom_id res chain seq x y z
N MET A 1 -2.54 21.43 2.13
CA MET A 1 -1.18 20.92 2.44
C MET A 1 -1.17 20.11 3.74
N ILE A 2 -1.51 20.69 4.90
CA ILE A 2 -1.61 19.93 6.16
C ILE A 2 -2.65 18.81 6.12
N SER A 3 -3.84 19.06 5.55
CA SER A 3 -4.89 18.04 5.39
C SER A 3 -4.40 16.81 4.62
N SER A 4 -3.75 17.01 3.47
CA SER A 4 -3.21 15.92 2.65
C SER A 4 -2.09 15.14 3.36
N LEU A 5 -1.28 15.82 4.19
CA LEU A 5 -0.26 15.14 5.02
C LEU A 5 -0.91 14.28 6.11
N LEU A 6 -1.96 14.78 6.76
CA LEU A 6 -2.68 14.01 7.78
C LEU A 6 -3.43 12.81 7.15
N THR A 7 -4.02 13.00 5.97
CA THR A 7 -4.65 11.92 5.21
C THR A 7 -3.63 10.85 4.83
N SER A 8 -2.48 11.22 4.26
CA SER A 8 -1.46 10.24 3.85
C SER A 8 -0.85 9.47 5.03
N VAL A 9 -0.63 10.15 6.17
CA VAL A 9 -0.17 9.50 7.41
C VAL A 9 -1.23 8.54 7.96
N GLY A 10 -2.50 8.96 8.00
CA GLY A 10 -3.60 8.09 8.45
C GLY A 10 -3.80 6.87 7.56
N LEU A 11 -3.73 7.06 6.23
CA LEU A 11 -3.77 5.97 5.25
C LEU A 11 -2.58 5.00 5.40
N GLY A 12 -1.38 5.54 5.61
CA GLY A 12 -0.18 4.73 5.84
C GLY A 12 -0.28 3.86 7.09
N MET A 13 -0.83 4.40 8.19
CA MET A 13 -1.07 3.62 9.40
C MET A 13 -2.14 2.53 9.19
N GLY A 14 -3.27 2.85 8.57
CA GLY A 14 -4.32 1.85 8.30
C GLY A 14 -3.86 0.73 7.37
N ALA A 15 -3.04 1.08 6.37
CA ALA A 15 -2.50 0.11 5.42
C ALA A 15 -1.58 -0.94 6.05
N GLY A 16 -1.02 -0.66 7.24
CA GLY A 16 -0.25 -1.64 8.01
C GLY A 16 -1.09 -2.80 8.56
N ILE A 17 -2.41 -2.64 8.67
CA ILE A 17 -3.35 -3.70 9.06
C ILE A 17 -3.94 -4.36 7.82
N ASN A 18 -4.52 -3.56 6.90
CA ASN A 18 -5.01 -4.04 5.62
C ASN A 18 -5.08 -2.88 4.62
N ALA A 19 -4.20 -2.92 3.61
CA ALA A 19 -4.06 -1.85 2.62
C ALA A 19 -5.35 -1.64 1.81
N TYR A 20 -5.94 -2.72 1.31
CA TYR A 20 -7.12 -2.63 0.45
C TYR A 20 -8.37 -2.18 1.21
N ALA A 21 -8.57 -2.67 2.44
CA ALA A 21 -9.65 -2.21 3.31
C ALA A 21 -9.53 -0.70 3.62
N THR A 22 -8.31 -0.25 3.93
CA THR A 22 -8.04 1.16 4.25
C THR A 22 -8.37 2.06 3.07
N LEU A 23 -7.92 1.69 1.86
CA LEU A 23 -8.21 2.45 0.64
C LEU A 23 -9.70 2.41 0.28
N LEU A 24 -10.38 1.28 0.50
CA LEU A 24 -11.82 1.15 0.24
C LEU A 24 -12.64 2.06 1.16
N VAL A 25 -12.33 2.05 2.47
CA VAL A 25 -12.99 2.90 3.46
C VAL A 25 -12.74 4.37 3.16
N PHE A 26 -11.50 4.74 2.82
CA PHE A 26 -11.17 6.10 2.41
C PHE A 26 -11.94 6.54 1.16
N GLY A 27 -11.97 5.72 0.11
CA GLY A 27 -12.69 6.03 -1.12
C GLY A 27 -14.20 6.20 -0.90
N LEU A 28 -14.81 5.36 -0.05
CA LEU A 28 -16.22 5.47 0.33
C LEU A 28 -16.51 6.73 1.15
N LEU A 29 -15.63 7.06 2.11
CA LEU A 29 -15.74 8.30 2.89
C LEU A 29 -15.59 9.54 2.00
N ALA A 30 -14.63 9.55 1.07
CA ALA A 30 -14.47 10.62 0.09
C ALA A 30 -15.69 10.77 -0.81
N ARG A 31 -16.35 9.66 -1.18
CA ARG A 31 -17.57 9.66 -2.01
C ARG A 31 -18.79 10.21 -1.25
N TRP A 32 -18.94 9.87 0.03
CA TRP A 32 -20.08 10.32 0.84
C TRP A 32 -19.88 11.69 1.48
N GLN A 33 -18.64 12.11 1.70
CA GLN A 33 -18.28 13.38 2.31
C GLN A 33 -17.33 14.21 1.41
N PRO A 34 -17.76 14.57 0.19
CA PRO A 34 -16.90 15.30 -0.75
C PRO A 34 -16.47 16.67 -0.21
N ALA A 35 -17.25 17.27 0.70
CA ALA A 35 -16.90 18.55 1.34
C ALA A 35 -15.65 18.50 2.24
N TRP A 36 -15.25 17.30 2.70
CA TRP A 36 -14.08 17.13 3.57
C TRP A 36 -12.84 16.63 2.81
N PHE A 37 -13.04 16.12 1.59
CA PHE A 37 -12.01 15.46 0.79
C PHE A 37 -12.06 15.97 -0.65
N ASP A 38 -11.51 17.15 -0.88
CA ASP A 38 -11.58 17.84 -2.18
C ASP A 38 -10.26 17.78 -2.97
N ASP A 39 -9.33 16.89 -2.57
CA ASP A 39 -8.05 16.71 -3.26
C ASP A 39 -8.13 15.65 -4.38
N ASP A 40 -7.14 15.67 -5.28
CA ASP A 40 -7.08 14.77 -6.43
C ASP A 40 -7.03 13.29 -6.02
N LEU A 41 -6.44 12.99 -4.86
CA LEU A 41 -6.36 11.64 -4.31
C LEU A 41 -7.76 11.13 -3.94
N ALA A 42 -8.53 11.93 -3.22
CA ALA A 42 -9.90 11.63 -2.85
C ALA A 42 -10.81 11.51 -4.08
N ARG A 43 -10.64 12.36 -5.09
CA ARG A 43 -11.38 12.27 -6.36
C ARG A 43 -11.08 10.97 -7.12
N PHE A 44 -9.82 10.53 -7.11
CA PHE A 44 -9.43 9.26 -7.72
C PHE A 44 -10.06 8.07 -6.99
N PHE A 45 -9.91 8.00 -5.67
CA PHE A 45 -10.38 6.88 -4.86
C PHE A 45 -11.91 6.83 -4.66
N SER A 46 -12.61 7.94 -4.83
CA SER A 46 -14.09 7.98 -4.79
C SER A 46 -14.76 7.55 -6.11
N SER A 47 -13.99 7.40 -7.18
CA SER A 47 -14.53 7.02 -8.48
C SER A 47 -15.04 5.58 -8.48
N THR A 48 -16.21 5.35 -9.09
CA THR A 48 -16.83 4.03 -9.19
C THR A 48 -15.89 2.92 -9.71
N PRO A 49 -15.11 3.10 -10.79
CA PRO A 49 -14.20 2.05 -11.25
C PRO A 49 -13.10 1.72 -10.22
N VAL A 50 -12.56 2.73 -9.52
CA VAL A 50 -11.53 2.51 -8.49
C VAL A 50 -12.13 1.82 -7.27
N LEU A 51 -13.31 2.23 -6.81
CA LEU A 51 -14.01 1.58 -5.70
C LEU A 51 -14.31 0.10 -5.98
N ILE A 52 -14.74 -0.22 -7.21
CA ILE A 52 -14.95 -1.61 -7.62
C ILE A 52 -13.63 -2.38 -7.60
N ALA A 53 -12.56 -1.82 -8.20
CA ALA A 53 -11.25 -2.48 -8.24
C ALA A 53 -10.70 -2.74 -6.84
N VAL A 54 -10.69 -1.72 -5.97
CA VAL A 54 -10.20 -1.83 -4.59
C VAL A 54 -11.11 -2.75 -3.76
N GLY A 55 -12.42 -2.76 -4.02
CA GLY A 55 -13.36 -3.68 -3.39
C GLY A 55 -13.11 -5.15 -3.76
N VAL A 56 -12.82 -5.43 -5.03
CA VAL A 56 -12.41 -6.77 -5.49
C VAL A 56 -11.08 -7.18 -4.86
N LEU A 57 -10.09 -6.28 -4.85
CA LEU A 57 -8.80 -6.55 -4.20
C LEU A 57 -8.97 -6.83 -2.71
N TYR A 58 -9.81 -6.07 -2.00
CA TYR A 58 -10.12 -6.35 -0.60
C TYR A 58 -10.80 -7.70 -0.41
N LEU A 59 -11.75 -8.09 -1.27
CA LEU A 59 -12.37 -9.41 -1.21
C LEU A 59 -11.35 -10.53 -1.45
N LEU A 60 -10.45 -10.36 -2.43
CA LEU A 60 -9.38 -11.31 -2.69
C LEU A 60 -8.44 -11.43 -1.49
N GLU A 61 -8.00 -10.30 -0.91
CA GLU A 61 -7.19 -10.25 0.30
C GLU A 61 -7.89 -10.95 1.46
N PHE A 62 -9.16 -10.64 1.70
CA PHE A 62 -9.96 -11.22 2.78
C PHE A 62 -10.14 -12.74 2.60
N VAL A 63 -10.30 -13.22 1.37
CA VAL A 63 -10.37 -14.66 1.08
C VAL A 63 -9.00 -15.32 1.20
N ALA A 64 -7.94 -14.67 0.73
CA ALA A 64 -6.57 -15.17 0.83
C ALA A 64 -6.13 -15.30 2.31
N ASP A 65 -6.44 -14.31 3.14
CA ASP A 65 -6.22 -14.30 4.60
C ASP A 65 -6.95 -15.45 5.32
N LYS A 66 -8.03 -15.96 4.70
CA LYS A 66 -8.78 -17.13 5.19
C LYS A 66 -8.28 -18.47 4.66
N ILE A 67 -7.21 -18.51 3.85
CA ILE A 67 -6.56 -19.74 3.35
C ILE A 67 -5.15 -19.85 3.97
N PRO A 68 -5.02 -20.35 5.22
CA PRO A 68 -3.76 -20.36 5.97
C PRO A 68 -2.63 -21.14 5.28
N THR A 69 -3.01 -22.09 4.42
CA THR A 69 -2.07 -23.00 3.76
C THR A 69 -1.25 -22.31 2.67
N ILE A 70 -1.83 -21.34 1.96
CA ILE A 70 -1.12 -20.59 0.91
C ILE A 70 -0.24 -19.53 1.57
N ASP A 71 -0.75 -18.89 2.63
CA ASP A 71 -0.06 -17.83 3.36
C ASP A 71 1.24 -18.34 4.03
N HIS A 72 1.19 -19.51 4.68
CA HIS A 72 2.41 -20.11 5.25
C HIS A 72 3.46 -20.50 4.21
N ILE A 73 3.05 -21.04 3.05
CA ILE A 73 4.01 -21.39 1.99
C ILE A 73 4.62 -20.13 1.40
N TRP A 74 3.80 -19.11 1.18
CA TRP A 74 4.23 -17.83 0.64
C TRP A 74 5.18 -17.09 1.60
N ASP A 75 4.91 -17.13 2.90
CA ASP A 75 5.78 -16.54 3.93
C ASP A 75 7.10 -17.27 4.08
N VAL A 76 7.12 -18.61 4.04
CA VAL A 76 8.37 -19.38 4.08
C VAL A 76 9.27 -19.02 2.90
N ILE A 77 8.69 -18.90 1.70
CA ILE A 77 9.43 -18.50 0.50
C ILE A 77 9.94 -17.05 0.64
N HIS A 78 9.08 -16.13 1.07
CA HIS A 78 9.43 -14.71 1.16
C HIS A 78 10.36 -14.38 2.33
N THR A 79 10.48 -15.25 3.33
CA THR A 79 11.48 -15.12 4.41
C THR A 79 12.91 -15.05 3.85
N PHE A 80 13.18 -15.66 2.70
CA PHE A 80 14.49 -15.61 2.04
C PHE A 80 14.56 -14.57 0.93
N ILE A 81 13.47 -14.38 0.19
CA ILE A 81 13.44 -13.45 -0.96
C ILE A 81 13.44 -11.99 -0.48
N ARG A 82 12.71 -11.64 0.59
CA ARG A 82 12.62 -10.25 1.07
C ARG A 82 13.94 -9.67 1.58
N PRO A 83 14.74 -10.38 2.40
CA PRO A 83 16.04 -9.86 2.81
C PRO A 83 16.98 -9.66 1.62
N ALA A 84 17.00 -10.61 0.67
CA ALA A 84 17.82 -10.50 -0.53
C ALA A 84 17.41 -9.31 -1.41
N ALA A 85 16.11 -9.14 -1.64
CA ALA A 85 15.57 -7.98 -2.36
C ALA A 85 15.86 -6.67 -1.61
N GLY A 86 15.75 -6.65 -0.28
CA GLY A 86 16.09 -5.50 0.55
C GLY A 86 17.56 -5.09 0.43
N VAL A 87 18.49 -6.06 0.44
CA VAL A 87 19.92 -5.82 0.20
C VAL A 87 20.16 -5.28 -1.20
N LEU A 88 19.52 -5.84 -2.23
CA LEU A 88 19.66 -5.39 -3.61
C LEU A 88 19.14 -3.96 -3.82
N VAL A 89 17.99 -3.62 -3.23
CA VAL A 89 17.42 -2.27 -3.31
C VAL A 89 18.28 -1.28 -2.53
N ALA A 90 18.76 -1.64 -1.33
CA ALA A 90 19.67 -0.80 -0.55
C ALA A 90 21.00 -0.56 -1.30
N TYR A 91 21.54 -1.61 -1.92
CA TYR A 91 22.74 -1.51 -2.75
C TYR A 91 22.50 -0.60 -3.96
N ALA A 92 21.40 -0.78 -4.69
CA ALA A 92 21.05 0.08 -5.82
C ALA A 92 20.87 1.56 -5.41
N ALA A 93 20.29 1.81 -4.24
CA ALA A 93 20.09 3.17 -3.72
C ALA A 93 21.39 3.85 -3.26
N VAL A 94 22.39 3.07 -2.82
CA VAL A 94 23.70 3.57 -2.35
C VAL A 94 24.77 3.55 -3.43
N SER A 95 24.65 2.70 -4.45
CA SER A 95 25.63 2.52 -5.55
C SER A 95 26.03 3.84 -6.21
N ASP A 96 25.06 4.73 -6.50
CA ASP A 96 25.30 6.05 -7.09
C ASP A 96 25.95 7.06 -6.11
N ARG A 97 26.11 6.70 -4.85
CA ARG A 97 26.71 7.53 -3.79
C ARG A 97 28.08 7.03 -3.33
N ILE A 98 28.59 5.95 -3.92
CA ILE A 98 29.95 5.46 -3.69
C ILE A 98 30.89 6.17 -4.68
N PRO A 99 31.84 7.03 -4.23
CA PRO A 99 32.81 7.63 -5.13
C PRO A 99 33.62 6.53 -5.82
N HIS A 100 33.56 6.48 -7.15
CA HIS A 100 34.33 5.54 -7.95
C HIS A 100 35.81 5.97 -7.97
N GLY A 101 36.57 5.63 -6.91
CA GLY A 101 37.99 5.97 -6.81
C GLY A 101 38.72 5.60 -5.52
N ALA A 102 38.14 4.76 -4.64
CA ALA A 102 38.79 4.33 -3.38
C ALA A 102 38.96 2.81 -3.28
N VAL A 103 39.33 2.18 -4.41
CA VAL A 103 40.00 0.87 -4.44
C VAL A 103 41.33 1.02 -5.15
#